data_AF-A0A3M0I7Q7-F1
#
_entry.id   AF-A0A3M0I7Q7-F1
#
_cell.length_a   1.000
_cell.length_b   1.000
_cell.length_c   1.000
_cell.angle_alpha   90.00
_cell.angle_beta   90.00
_cell.angle_gamma   90.00
#
_symmetry.space_group_name_H-M   'P 1'
#
loop_
_entity.id
_entity.type
_entity.pdbx_description
1 polymer ?
#
loop_
_entity_poly.entity_id
_entity_poly.type
_entity_poly.pdbx_seq_one_letter_code
_entity_poly.pdbx_strand_id
1 'polypeptide(L)'
;MSARADAFREAADLIEQAQASEEAEEKERHGFLDHETGLQGAAVRDKAAYLRRLADEVEGKSSRTAADATPDKLTAREHRLAQLLDTIRTHGGKWSSSSVQQIRRATGGPVQRGTADRDLIELTRRGHLAQHGAADGRYYTLKRKGGPR
;
A
#
# COMPACT_ATOMS: atom_id res chain seq x y z
N MET A 1 7.16 -16.50 12.49
CA MET A 1 6.00 -15.86 13.13
C MET A 1 6.37 -14.42 13.46
N SER A 2 5.51 -13.46 13.11
CA SER A 2 5.78 -12.03 13.31
C SER A 2 5.14 -11.57 14.62
N ALA A 3 5.93 -11.07 15.58
CA ALA A 3 5.44 -10.59 16.88
C ALA A 3 4.29 -9.56 16.78
N ARG A 4 4.20 -8.87 15.64
CA ARG A 4 3.13 -7.92 15.35
C ARG A 4 1.81 -8.57 14.91
N ALA A 5 1.87 -9.72 14.23
CA ALA A 5 0.67 -10.49 13.89
C ALA A 5 0.06 -11.12 15.14
N ASP A 6 0.91 -11.62 16.04
CA ASP A 6 0.47 -12.21 17.31
C ASP A 6 -0.23 -11.17 18.20
N ALA A 7 0.31 -9.95 18.29
CA ALA A 7 -0.33 -8.84 19.01
C ALA A 7 -1.72 -8.46 18.45
N PHE A 8 -1.95 -8.60 17.13
CA PHE A 8 -3.26 -8.34 16.54
C PHE A 8 -4.26 -9.45 16.79
N ARG A 9 -3.81 -10.71 16.88
CA ARG A 9 -4.65 -11.84 17.28
C ARG A 9 -5.07 -11.71 18.74
N GLU A 10 -4.11 -11.44 19.62
CA GLU A 10 -4.36 -11.22 21.05
C GLU A 10 -5.33 -10.06 21.29
N ALA A 11 -5.16 -8.94 20.59
CA ALA A 11 -6.08 -7.81 20.69
C ALA A 11 -7.51 -8.14 20.20
N ALA A 12 -7.66 -8.98 19.17
CA ALA A 12 -8.97 -9.40 18.69
C ALA A 12 -9.70 -10.26 19.75
N ASP A 13 -8.97 -11.18 20.38
CA ASP A 13 -9.53 -12.08 21.39
C ASP A 13 -9.90 -11.33 22.68
N LEU A 14 -9.09 -10.36 23.10
CA LEU A 14 -9.40 -9.50 24.26
C LEU A 14 -10.67 -8.67 24.06
N ILE A 15 -10.85 -8.13 22.84
CA ILE A 15 -12.02 -7.31 22.50
C ILE A 15 -13.29 -8.17 22.43
N GLU A 16 -13.22 -9.39 21.88
CA GLU A 16 -14.36 -10.33 21.90
C GLU A 16 -14.70 -10.81 23.31
N GLN A 17 -13.69 -11.08 24.15
CA GLN A 17 -13.91 -11.49 25.54
C GLN A 17 -14.59 -10.40 26.37
N ALA A 18 -14.13 -9.15 26.25
CA ALA A 18 -14.72 -8.02 26.96
C ALA A 18 -16.20 -7.82 26.59
N GLN A 19 -16.52 -7.92 25.30
CA GLN A 19 -17.89 -7.81 24.84
C GLN A 19 -18.76 -9.01 25.26
N ALA A 20 -18.21 -10.23 25.26
CA ALA A 20 -18.92 -11.41 25.72
C ALA A 20 -19.25 -11.34 27.22
N SER A 21 -18.37 -10.77 28.05
CA SER A 21 -18.68 -10.52 29.46
C SER A 21 -19.79 -9.48 29.63
N GLU A 22 -19.76 -8.40 28.85
CA GLU A 22 -20.78 -7.35 28.91
C GLU A 22 -22.15 -7.86 28.45
N GLU A 23 -22.21 -8.60 27.34
CA GLU A 23 -23.42 -9.25 26.84
C GLU A 23 -23.98 -10.28 27.85
N ALA A 24 -23.11 -11.00 28.57
CA ALA A 24 -23.51 -11.97 29.58
C ALA A 24 -24.08 -11.28 30.84
N GLU A 25 -23.42 -10.23 31.32
CA GLU A 25 -23.89 -9.43 32.46
C GLU A 25 -25.22 -8.74 32.17
N GLU A 26 -25.41 -8.24 30.95
CA GLU A 26 -26.66 -7.60 30.58
C GLU A 26 -27.82 -8.60 30.46
N LYS A 27 -27.55 -9.77 29.86
CA LYS A 27 -28.52 -10.85 29.77
C LYS A 27 -28.88 -11.41 31.16
N GLU A 28 -27.93 -11.44 32.08
CA GLU A 28 -28.18 -11.81 33.49
C GLU A 28 -29.04 -10.74 34.20
N ARG A 29 -28.77 -9.45 33.94
CA ARG A 29 -29.47 -8.33 34.57
C ARG A 29 -30.90 -8.13 34.05
N HIS A 30 -31.13 -8.32 32.75
CA HIS A 30 -32.39 -7.97 32.10
C HIS A 30 -33.14 -9.20 31.55
N GLY A 31 -32.52 -10.39 31.53
CA GLY A 31 -33.09 -11.62 30.97
C GLY A 31 -33.07 -11.69 29.43
N PHE A 32 -32.77 -10.58 28.76
CA PHE A 32 -32.59 -10.45 27.33
C PHE A 32 -31.46 -9.46 27.05
N LEU A 33 -30.89 -9.52 25.84
CA LEU A 33 -29.90 -8.54 25.39
C LEU A 33 -30.64 -7.34 24.82
N ASP A 34 -30.31 -6.12 25.25
CA ASP A 34 -30.89 -4.94 24.66
C ASP A 34 -30.39 -4.74 23.22
N HIS A 35 -31.13 -3.91 22.48
CA HIS A 35 -30.85 -3.70 21.06
C HIS A 35 -29.51 -2.96 20.84
N GLU A 36 -29.09 -2.13 21.79
CA GLU A 36 -27.89 -1.31 21.69
C GLU A 36 -26.64 -2.16 21.92
N THR A 37 -26.65 -2.98 22.96
CA THR A 37 -25.60 -3.96 23.28
C THR A 37 -25.51 -5.04 22.21
N GLY A 38 -26.63 -5.42 21.60
CA GLY A 38 -26.62 -6.27 20.40
C GLY A 38 -25.89 -5.64 19.20
N LEU A 39 -26.10 -4.34 18.97
CA LEU A 39 -25.42 -3.58 17.91
C LEU A 39 -23.94 -3.35 18.22
N GLN A 40 -23.59 -3.04 19.48
CA GLN A 40 -22.21 -2.91 19.95
C GLN A 40 -21.47 -4.24 19.81
N GLY A 41 -22.13 -5.35 20.18
CA GLY A 41 -21.62 -6.70 20.01
C GLY A 41 -21.29 -7.05 18.56
N ALA A 42 -22.18 -6.71 17.64
CA ALA A 42 -21.95 -6.90 16.21
C ALA A 42 -20.75 -6.08 15.72
N ALA A 43 -20.66 -4.79 16.09
CA ALA A 43 -19.55 -3.93 15.71
C ALA A 43 -18.21 -4.41 16.29
N VAL A 44 -18.22 -4.97 17.50
CA VAL A 44 -17.03 -5.55 18.14
C VAL A 44 -16.57 -6.81 17.40
N ARG A 45 -17.47 -7.72 17.03
CA ARG A 45 -17.14 -8.90 16.23
C ARG A 45 -16.58 -8.53 14.85
N ASP A 46 -17.13 -7.50 14.21
CA ASP A 46 -16.60 -6.96 12.95
C ASP A 46 -15.18 -6.39 13.11
N LYS A 47 -14.93 -5.68 14.22
CA LYS A 47 -13.60 -5.14 14.55
C LYS A 47 -12.59 -6.24 14.85
N ALA A 48 -12.98 -7.31 15.55
CA ALA A 48 -12.13 -8.47 15.80
C ALA A 48 -11.80 -9.22 14.50
N ALA A 49 -12.79 -9.39 13.61
CA ALA A 49 -12.57 -9.95 12.27
C ALA A 49 -11.59 -9.09 11.44
N TYR A 50 -11.67 -7.77 11.54
CA TYR A 50 -10.71 -6.86 10.91
C TYR A 50 -9.29 -7.02 11.46
N LEU A 51 -9.13 -7.16 12.78
CA LEU A 51 -7.82 -7.37 13.42
C LEU A 51 -7.19 -8.71 13.03
N ARG A 52 -8.00 -9.79 12.92
CA ARG A 52 -7.53 -11.10 12.43
C ARG A 52 -7.08 -11.02 10.97
N ARG A 53 -7.83 -10.34 10.10
CA ARG A 53 -7.41 -10.07 8.71
C ARG A 53 -6.10 -9.27 8.65
N LEU A 54 -5.94 -8.29 9.54
CA LEU A 54 -4.71 -7.50 9.61
C LEU A 54 -3.51 -8.35 10.08
N ALA A 55 -3.72 -9.28 11.02
CA ALA A 55 -2.70 -10.24 11.44
C ALA A 55 -2.26 -11.13 10.27
N ASP A 56 -3.21 -11.68 9.52
CA ASP A 56 -2.94 -12.51 8.34
C ASP A 56 -2.32 -11.71 7.18
N GLU A 57 -2.62 -10.41 7.08
CA GLU A 57 -1.93 -9.50 6.16
C GLU A 57 -0.50 -9.19 6.59
N VAL A 58 -0.21 -9.09 7.89
CA VAL A 58 1.14 -8.79 8.41
C VAL A 58 2.03 -10.02 8.34
N GLU A 59 1.49 -11.20 8.68
CA GLU A 59 2.14 -12.48 8.47
C GLU A 59 2.26 -12.77 6.96
N GLY A 60 1.20 -12.48 6.21
CA GLY A 60 1.17 -12.50 4.75
C GLY A 60 2.21 -11.57 4.14
N LYS A 61 2.41 -10.33 4.60
CA LYS A 61 3.44 -9.39 4.09
C LYS A 61 4.86 -9.81 4.51
N SER A 62 5.04 -10.55 5.61
CA SER A 62 6.31 -11.21 5.92
C SER A 62 6.63 -12.35 4.95
N SER A 63 5.63 -12.93 4.28
CA SER A 63 5.80 -13.99 3.27
C SER A 63 5.57 -13.53 1.81
N ARG A 64 4.89 -12.39 1.60
CA ARG A 64 4.44 -11.85 0.31
C ARG A 64 5.16 -10.54 0.01
N THR A 65 6.46 -10.59 -0.18
CA THR A 65 7.15 -9.54 -0.94
C THR A 65 6.94 -9.69 -2.45
N ALA A 66 6.08 -10.62 -2.92
CA ALA A 66 5.99 -10.95 -4.35
C ALA A 66 4.58 -11.09 -4.97
N ALA A 67 3.51 -11.39 -4.23
CA ALA A 67 2.30 -11.96 -4.88
C ALA A 67 0.98 -11.14 -4.84
N ASP A 68 0.88 -10.04 -4.06
CA ASP A 68 -0.43 -9.44 -3.77
C ASP A 68 -0.54 -7.98 -4.23
N ALA A 69 -0.56 -7.79 -5.55
CA ALA A 69 -0.89 -6.50 -6.14
C ALA A 69 -2.31 -6.59 -6.73
N THR A 70 -3.25 -5.89 -6.08
CA THR A 70 -4.65 -5.77 -6.53
C THR A 70 -4.70 -5.34 -8.00
N PRO A 71 -5.50 -5.99 -8.88
CA PRO A 71 -5.53 -5.69 -10.32
C PRO A 71 -5.76 -4.21 -10.62
N ASP A 72 -6.64 -3.56 -9.85
CA ASP A 72 -7.03 -2.16 -10.06
C ASP A 72 -5.95 -1.15 -9.62
N LYS A 73 -5.10 -1.53 -8.65
CA LYS A 73 -3.94 -0.72 -8.26
C LYS A 73 -2.76 -0.95 -9.20
N LEU A 74 -2.65 -2.15 -9.76
CA LEU A 74 -1.69 -2.47 -10.82
C LEU A 74 -1.99 -1.67 -12.08
N THR A 75 -3.25 -1.61 -12.53
CA THR A 75 -3.64 -0.81 -13.70
C THR A 75 -3.36 0.67 -13.47
N ALA A 76 -3.75 1.24 -12.33
CA ALA A 76 -3.44 2.63 -12.00
C ALA A 76 -1.92 2.92 -11.95
N ARG A 77 -1.12 1.96 -11.47
CA ARG A 77 0.35 2.05 -11.49
C ARG A 77 0.90 1.97 -12.91
N GLU A 78 0.43 1.05 -13.72
CA GLU A 78 0.85 0.87 -15.11
C GLU A 78 0.52 2.09 -15.97
N HIS A 79 -0.69 2.67 -15.80
CA HIS A 79 -1.05 3.92 -16.44
C HIS A 79 -0.10 5.06 -16.05
N ARG A 80 0.25 5.20 -14.76
CA ARG A 80 1.21 6.22 -14.33
C ARG A 80 2.62 6.00 -14.90
N LEU A 81 3.06 4.74 -14.98
CA LEU A 81 4.36 4.40 -15.57
C LEU A 81 4.39 4.67 -17.07
N ALA A 82 3.31 4.33 -17.78
CA ALA A 82 3.16 4.60 -19.20
C ALA A 82 3.15 6.09 -19.49
N GLN A 83 2.37 6.88 -18.74
CA GLN A 83 2.36 8.34 -18.84
C GLN A 83 3.74 8.95 -18.56
N LEU A 84 4.41 8.52 -17.48
CA LEU A 84 5.76 9.01 -17.17
C LEU A 84 6.75 8.68 -18.29
N LEU A 85 6.71 7.45 -18.82
CA LEU A 85 7.57 7.04 -19.91
C LEU A 85 7.31 7.85 -21.19
N ASP A 86 6.04 8.13 -21.48
CA ASP A 86 5.66 8.95 -22.63
C ASP A 86 6.16 10.40 -22.48
N THR A 87 5.99 11.00 -21.31
CA THR A 87 6.58 12.32 -21.01
C THR A 87 8.10 12.33 -21.16
N ILE A 88 8.79 11.31 -20.64
CA ILE A 88 10.25 11.17 -20.78
C ILE A 88 10.66 11.03 -22.26
N ARG A 89 9.87 10.33 -23.07
CA ARG A 89 10.11 10.20 -24.52
C ARG A 89 9.90 11.50 -25.26
N THR A 90 8.84 12.24 -24.93
CA THR A 90 8.46 13.50 -25.57
C THR A 90 9.46 14.61 -25.30
N HIS A 91 9.88 14.79 -24.04
CA HIS A 91 10.81 15.87 -23.69
C HIS A 91 12.29 15.44 -23.72
N GLY A 92 12.58 14.14 -23.63
CA GLY A 92 13.96 13.63 -23.59
C GLY A 92 14.76 14.14 -22.40
N GLY A 93 16.09 14.05 -22.48
CA GLY A 93 16.99 14.67 -21.50
C GLY A 93 17.17 13.89 -20.18
N LYS A 94 17.60 14.64 -19.14
CA LYS A 94 17.91 14.10 -17.80
C LYS A 94 16.72 14.27 -16.88
N TRP A 95 16.32 13.17 -16.25
CA TRP A 95 15.17 13.10 -15.36
C TRP A 95 15.59 12.80 -13.94
N SER A 96 15.20 13.65 -13.01
CA SER A 96 15.35 13.39 -11.56
C SER A 96 13.98 13.18 -10.92
N SER A 97 13.95 12.65 -9.69
CA SER A 97 12.71 12.56 -8.91
C SER A 97 12.05 13.94 -8.71
N SER A 98 12.87 15.00 -8.58
CA SER A 98 12.40 16.40 -8.50
C SER A 98 11.78 16.87 -9.82
N SER A 99 12.38 16.55 -10.96
CA SER A 99 11.85 16.88 -12.30
C SER A 99 10.48 16.24 -12.53
N VAL A 100 10.33 14.97 -12.15
CA VAL A 100 9.05 14.25 -12.24
C VAL A 100 8.01 14.86 -11.29
N GLN A 101 8.40 15.21 -10.07
CA GLN A 101 7.52 15.86 -9.10
C GLN A 101 7.00 17.20 -9.62
N GLN A 102 7.86 18.01 -10.27
CA GLN A 102 7.47 19.31 -10.82
C GLN A 102 6.43 19.17 -11.93
N ILE A 103 6.61 18.22 -12.85
CA ILE A 103 5.62 17.97 -13.92
C ILE A 103 4.30 17.45 -13.35
N ARG A 104 4.35 16.55 -12.37
CA ARG A 104 3.13 16.03 -11.73
C ARG A 104 2.36 17.12 -10.99
N ARG A 105 3.05 18.07 -10.35
CA ARG A 105 2.40 19.26 -9.77
C ARG A 105 1.68 20.09 -10.83
N ALA A 106 2.31 20.28 -12.00
CA ALA A 106 1.72 21.06 -13.08
C ALA A 106 0.52 20.37 -13.76
N THR A 107 0.45 19.04 -13.72
CA THR A 107 -0.56 18.23 -14.42
C THR A 107 -1.63 17.63 -13.50
N GLY A 108 -1.58 17.90 -12.18
CA GLY A 108 -2.53 17.38 -11.20
C GLY A 108 -2.27 15.91 -10.78
N GLY A 109 -1.09 15.37 -11.04
CA GLY A 109 -0.69 14.01 -10.67
C GLY A 109 -0.13 13.87 -9.24
N PRO A 110 0.22 12.64 -8.81
CA PRO A 110 0.74 12.40 -7.46
C PRO A 110 2.05 13.14 -7.19
N VAL A 111 2.03 14.10 -6.26
CA VAL A 111 3.15 15.01 -5.97
C VAL A 111 4.19 14.46 -5.00
N GLN A 112 4.06 13.20 -4.56
CA GLN A 112 4.96 12.59 -3.59
C GLN A 112 6.29 12.17 -4.24
N ARG A 113 7.41 12.69 -3.71
CA ARG A 113 8.76 12.40 -4.21
C ARG A 113 9.07 10.90 -4.19
N GLY A 114 8.66 10.17 -3.15
CA GLY A 114 8.87 8.72 -3.05
C GLY A 114 8.07 7.91 -4.08
N THR A 115 6.99 8.46 -4.64
CA THR A 115 6.25 7.81 -5.74
C THR A 115 6.94 8.07 -7.07
N ALA A 116 7.42 9.31 -7.30
CA ALA A 116 8.23 9.63 -8.47
C ALA A 116 9.53 8.79 -8.53
N ASP A 117 10.20 8.61 -7.39
CA ASP A 117 11.42 7.82 -7.31
C ASP A 117 11.17 6.33 -7.60
N ARG A 118 10.15 5.74 -6.98
CA ARG A 118 9.73 4.36 -7.27
C ARG A 118 9.39 4.13 -8.74
N ASP A 119 8.73 5.09 -9.38
CA ASP A 119 8.35 4.98 -10.78
C ASP A 119 9.60 5.05 -11.70
N LEU A 120 10.58 5.90 -11.40
CA LEU A 120 11.85 5.97 -12.15
C LEU A 120 12.70 4.71 -11.97
N ILE A 121 12.75 4.16 -10.75
CA ILE A 121 13.41 2.88 -10.46
C ILE A 121 12.74 1.75 -11.23
N GLU A 122 11.41 1.71 -11.27
CA GLU A 122 10.67 0.70 -12.01
C GLU A 122 10.94 0.79 -13.52
N LEU A 123 10.93 1.99 -14.10
CA LEU A 123 11.26 2.17 -15.52
C LEU A 123 12.70 1.79 -15.85
N THR A 124 13.64 2.00 -14.92
CA THR A 124 15.03 1.54 -15.04
C THR A 124 15.11 0.02 -14.98
N ARG A 125 14.42 -0.60 -14.02
CA ARG A 125 14.32 -2.06 -13.86
C ARG A 125 13.74 -2.73 -15.11
N ARG A 126 12.76 -2.10 -15.76
CA ARG A 126 12.16 -2.54 -17.03
C ARG A 126 13.05 -2.27 -18.26
N GLY A 127 14.21 -1.65 -18.07
CA GLY A 127 15.17 -1.39 -19.15
C GLY A 127 14.82 -0.20 -20.04
N HIS A 128 13.86 0.64 -19.66
CA HIS A 128 13.51 1.84 -20.43
C HIS A 128 14.46 3.01 -20.15
N LEU A 129 14.99 3.09 -18.93
CA LEU A 129 15.88 4.17 -18.51
C LEU A 129 17.27 3.65 -18.14
N ALA A 130 18.26 4.53 -18.28
CA ALA A 130 19.61 4.36 -17.76
C ALA A 130 19.76 5.27 -16.54
N GLN A 131 20.13 4.69 -15.41
CA GLN A 131 20.44 5.42 -14.20
C GLN A 131 21.89 5.90 -14.24
N HIS A 132 22.11 7.15 -13.84
CA HIS A 132 23.41 7.78 -13.74
C HIS A 132 23.56 8.53 -12.41
N GLY A 133 24.80 8.65 -11.91
CA GLY A 133 25.13 9.41 -10.72
C GLY A 133 25.02 8.63 -9.40
N ALA A 134 25.56 9.24 -8.34
CA ALA A 134 25.52 8.73 -6.97
C ALA A 134 24.12 8.91 -6.34
N ALA A 135 23.89 8.32 -5.16
CA ALA A 135 22.58 8.29 -4.50
C ALA A 135 21.90 9.67 -4.39
N ASP A 136 22.63 10.72 -4.03
CA ASP A 136 22.09 12.08 -3.83
C ASP A 136 22.02 12.94 -5.11
N GLY A 137 22.57 12.45 -6.22
CA GLY A 137 22.62 13.17 -7.51
C GLY A 137 22.08 12.33 -8.67
N ARG A 138 21.26 11.32 -8.36
CA ARG A 138 20.82 10.32 -9.33
C ARG A 138 19.89 10.94 -10.37
N TYR A 139 20.24 10.76 -11.63
CA TYR A 139 19.40 11.13 -12.76
C TYR A 139 19.25 9.96 -13.72
N TYR A 140 18.15 9.97 -14.47
CA TYR A 140 17.76 8.93 -15.38
C TYR A 140 17.67 9.50 -16.78
N THR A 141 18.17 8.77 -17.78
CA THR A 141 18.03 9.14 -19.19
C THR A 141 17.31 8.04 -19.95
N LEU A 142 16.62 8.40 -21.02
CA LEU A 142 15.96 7.42 -21.87
C LEU A 142 17.01 6.53 -22.54
N LYS A 143 16.90 5.21 -22.36
CA LYS A 143 17.68 4.27 -23.16
C LYS A 143 17.15 4.33 -24.58
N ARG A 144 18.01 4.71 -25.53
CA ARG A 144 17.72 4.57 -26.95
C ARG A 144 17.49 3.09 -27.23
N LYS A 145 16.27 2.74 -27.67
CA LYS A 145 15.98 1.41 -28.18
C LYS A 145 16.64 1.32 -29.57
N GLY A 146 17.93 0.97 -29.58
CA GLY A 146 18.71 0.73 -30.79
C GLY A 146 20.06 1.45 -30.82
N GLY A 147 21.14 0.66 -30.72
CA GLY A 147 22.40 0.92 -31.44
C GLY A 147 23.70 0.75 -30.62
N PRO A 148 24.76 0.12 -31.19
CA PRO A 148 24.80 -1.05 -32.07
C PRO A 148 25.53 -2.24 -31.39
N ARG A 149 25.50 -3.41 -32.04
CA ARG A 149 26.53 -4.45 -31.84
C ARG A 149 27.82 -4.03 -32.55
#